data_AF-A0A4R1LBL6-F1
#
_entry.id   AF-A0A4R1LBL6-F1
#
_cell.length_a   1.000
_cell.length_b   1.000
_cell.length_c   1.000
_cell.angle_alpha   90.00
_cell.angle_beta   90.00
_cell.angle_gamma   90.00
#
_symmetry.space_group_name_H-M   'P 1'
#
loop_
_entity.id
_entity.type
_entity.pdbx_description
1 polymer ?
#
loop_
_entity_poly.entity_id
_entity_poly.type
_entity_poly.pdbx_seq_one_letter_code
_entity_poly.pdbx_strand_id
1 'polypeptide(L)'
;MVKVHERLYVGDEGSCRQGSPELAVAHACKSPCHQRSVGYKGSLAQKHPQYLALQHSHDLYLNIIDPPLPLFRLETFSHFLSFAEEHHGRGGSLLVHCNQGESRSPSLALLFLAKRLGAIPGESFPAAEAAFVTLYAKYRPGQGIRQSLTEKWGLLD
;
A
#
# COMPACT_ATOMS: atom_id res chain seq x y z
N MET A 1 -8.12 -8.34 9.19
CA MET A 1 -6.69 -8.34 8.83
C MET A 1 -6.13 -9.75 8.78
N VAL A 2 -5.19 -10.02 7.88
CA VAL A 2 -4.51 -11.30 7.66
C VAL A 2 -3.01 -11.06 7.71
N LYS A 3 -2.27 -11.88 8.46
CA LYS A 3 -0.80 -11.81 8.50
C LYS A 3 -0.23 -12.43 7.22
N VAL A 4 0.55 -11.67 6.46
CA VAL A 4 1.18 -12.14 5.22
C VAL A 4 2.68 -12.38 5.38
N HIS A 5 3.28 -11.79 6.41
CA HIS A 5 4.66 -12.00 6.82
C HIS A 5 4.84 -11.61 8.29
N GLU A 6 6.00 -11.89 8.88
CA GLU A 6 6.33 -11.38 10.21
C GLU A 6 6.13 -9.86 10.29
N ARG A 7 5.31 -9.44 11.26
CA ARG A 7 4.95 -8.04 11.54
C ARG A 7 4.30 -7.29 10.37
N LEU A 8 3.77 -7.99 9.37
CA LEU A 8 3.08 -7.41 8.22
C LEU A 8 1.69 -8.01 8.02
N TYR A 9 0.69 -7.13 7.97
CA TYR A 9 -0.72 -7.50 7.88
C TYR A 9 -1.40 -6.78 6.72
N VAL A 10 -2.27 -7.50 6.01
CA VAL A 10 -3.18 -6.94 4.98
C VAL A 10 -4.59 -6.90 5.53
N GLY A 11 -5.30 -5.79 5.31
CA GLY A 11 -6.67 -5.58 5.76
C GLY A 11 -7.59 -5.04 4.67
N ASP A 12 -8.88 -5.14 4.98
CA ASP A 12 -10.02 -4.49 4.36
C ASP A 12 -10.50 -3.30 5.24
N GLU A 13 -11.62 -2.69 4.88
CA GLU A 13 -12.20 -1.56 5.63
C GLU A 13 -12.50 -1.90 7.10
N GLY A 14 -12.89 -3.14 7.40
CA GLY A 14 -13.13 -3.60 8.77
C GLY A 14 -11.86 -3.63 9.64
N SER A 15 -10.68 -3.55 9.01
CA SER A 15 -9.40 -3.47 9.71
C SER A 15 -8.95 -2.02 9.98
N CYS A 16 -9.63 -1.03 9.41
CA CYS A 16 -9.31 0.39 9.51
C CYS A 16 -9.25 0.85 10.98
N ARG A 17 -8.14 1.48 11.37
CA ARG A 17 -7.85 1.96 12.71
C ARG A 17 -6.76 3.03 12.66
N GLN A 18 -6.63 3.82 13.73
CA GLN A 18 -5.48 4.70 13.92
C GLN A 18 -4.24 3.88 14.26
N GLY A 19 -3.08 4.36 13.82
CA GLY A 19 -1.80 3.76 14.16
C GLY A 19 -1.38 4.03 15.59
N SER A 20 -0.46 3.21 16.06
CA SER A 20 0.21 3.33 17.35
C SER A 20 1.70 3.02 17.21
N PRO A 21 2.53 3.26 18.24
CA PRO A 21 3.94 2.86 18.25
C PRO A 21 4.17 1.38 17.92
N GLU A 22 3.24 0.50 18.32
CA GLU A 22 3.31 -0.95 18.10
C GLU A 22 2.78 -1.36 16.73
N LEU A 23 1.87 -0.58 16.14
CA LEU A 23 1.22 -0.89 14.87
C LEU A 23 1.04 0.37 14.02
N ALA A 24 1.93 0.55 13.05
CA ALA A 24 1.78 1.56 12.01
C ALA A 24 0.73 1.14 10.98
N VAL A 25 -0.02 2.09 10.45
CA VAL A 25 -1.15 1.83 9.54
C VAL A 25 -1.01 2.63 8.24
N ALA A 26 -0.95 1.92 7.12
CA ALA A 26 -1.07 2.48 5.79
C ALA A 26 -2.51 2.34 5.27
N HIS A 27 -3.18 3.47 5.11
CA HIS A 27 -4.55 3.60 4.59
C HIS A 27 -4.50 3.79 3.08
N ALA A 28 -4.56 2.70 2.33
CA ALA A 28 -4.48 2.67 0.86
C ALA A 28 -5.84 2.93 0.18
N CYS A 29 -6.55 3.96 0.61
CA CYS A 29 -7.83 4.36 0.04
C CYS A 29 -8.07 5.88 0.05
N LYS A 30 -8.43 6.42 -1.13
CA LYS A 30 -8.90 7.80 -1.27
C LYS A 30 -10.10 8.09 -0.35
N SER A 31 -11.10 7.22 -0.41
CA SER A 31 -12.32 7.31 0.41
C SER A 31 -12.45 6.04 1.27
N PRO A 32 -12.77 6.18 2.58
CA PRO A 32 -12.95 7.44 3.29
C PRO A 32 -11.64 8.07 3.79
N CYS A 33 -10.55 7.30 3.90
CA CYS A 33 -9.43 7.67 4.76
C CYS A 33 -8.71 8.95 4.32
N HIS A 34 -8.15 9.00 3.10
CA HIS A 34 -7.40 10.18 2.67
C HIS A 34 -8.26 11.45 2.62
N GLN A 35 -9.51 11.34 2.13
CA GLN A 35 -10.47 12.44 2.11
C GLN A 35 -10.76 13.01 3.49
N ARG A 36 -10.98 12.14 4.49
CA ARG A 36 -11.26 12.58 5.86
C ARG A 36 -10.03 13.20 6.52
N SER A 37 -8.86 12.60 6.35
CA SER A 37 -7.63 13.07 7.00
C SER A 37 -7.14 14.40 6.42
N VAL A 38 -7.28 14.63 5.11
CA VAL A 38 -6.91 15.91 4.46
C VAL A 38 -8.04 16.95 4.56
N GLY A 39 -9.30 16.53 4.65
CA GLY A 39 -10.44 17.44 4.80
C GLY A 39 -11.04 17.93 3.47
N TYR A 40 -11.15 17.07 2.45
CA TYR A 40 -11.76 17.42 1.15
C TYR A 40 -12.86 16.44 0.72
N LYS A 41 -13.74 16.91 -0.17
CA LYS A 41 -14.77 16.10 -0.84
C LYS A 41 -14.47 15.98 -2.33
N GLY A 42 -14.88 14.88 -2.95
CA GLY A 42 -14.69 14.67 -4.39
C GLY A 42 -13.21 14.51 -4.75
N SER A 43 -12.68 15.39 -5.60
CA SER A 43 -11.29 15.34 -6.08
C SER A 43 -10.45 16.45 -5.48
N LEU A 44 -9.20 16.13 -5.17
CA LEU A 44 -8.21 17.07 -4.68
C LEU A 44 -7.41 17.60 -5.88
N ALA A 45 -7.01 18.88 -5.85
CA ALA A 45 -6.18 19.46 -6.90
C ALA A 45 -4.82 18.73 -6.98
N GLN A 46 -4.34 18.40 -8.18
CA GLN A 46 -3.09 17.65 -8.36
C GLN A 46 -1.85 18.36 -7.81
N LYS A 47 -1.90 19.69 -7.71
CA LYS A 47 -0.83 20.54 -7.14
C LYS A 47 -0.90 20.65 -5.61
N HIS A 48 -1.92 20.06 -4.96
CA HIS A 48 -2.03 20.10 -3.51
C HIS A 48 -0.85 19.35 -2.88
N PRO A 49 -0.20 19.88 -1.82
CA PRO A 49 0.96 19.24 -1.22
C PRO A 49 0.67 17.83 -0.71
N GLN A 50 -0.56 17.59 -0.25
CA GLN A 50 -1.05 16.29 0.21
C GLN A 50 -1.84 15.55 -0.89
N TYR A 51 -1.55 15.78 -2.17
CA TYR A 51 -2.30 15.13 -3.25
C TYR A 51 -2.09 13.62 -3.28
N LEU A 52 -0.86 13.14 -3.07
CA LEU A 52 -0.54 11.71 -3.12
C LEU A 52 -0.66 11.03 -1.76
N ALA A 53 -0.20 11.73 -0.73
CA ALA A 53 -0.11 11.19 0.61
C ALA A 53 -0.22 12.28 1.67
N LEU A 54 -0.70 11.89 2.85
CA LEU A 54 -0.56 12.61 4.11
C LEU A 54 0.00 11.62 5.13
N GLN A 55 1.09 11.99 5.79
CA GLN A 55 1.71 11.17 6.84
C GLN A 55 1.57 11.85 8.20
N HIS A 56 1.19 11.06 9.20
CA HIS A 56 1.28 11.36 10.62
C HIS A 56 2.23 10.35 11.29
N SER A 57 2.43 10.45 12.60
CA SER A 57 3.44 9.65 13.32
C SER A 57 3.35 8.14 13.09
N HIS A 58 2.15 7.56 13.02
CA HIS A 58 1.94 6.12 12.83
C HIS A 58 0.91 5.81 11.74
N ASP A 59 0.51 6.81 10.96
CA ASP A 59 -0.52 6.70 9.94
C ASP A 59 -0.03 7.30 8.63
N LEU A 60 -0.15 6.52 7.55
CA LEU A 60 0.04 6.99 6.19
C LEU A 60 -1.28 6.91 5.45
N TYR A 61 -1.80 8.06 5.02
CA TYR A 61 -2.99 8.13 4.19
C TYR A 61 -2.58 8.30 2.73
N LEU A 62 -2.97 7.38 1.86
CA LEU A 62 -2.64 7.43 0.44
C LEU A 62 -3.88 7.73 -0.39
N ASN A 63 -3.77 8.68 -1.32
CA ASN A 63 -4.83 9.03 -2.26
C ASN A 63 -4.91 8.01 -3.41
N ILE A 64 -5.27 6.76 -3.10
CA ILE A 64 -5.29 5.67 -4.07
C ILE A 64 -6.72 5.24 -4.36
N ILE A 65 -7.00 5.16 -5.66
CA ILE A 65 -8.17 4.52 -6.26
C ILE A 65 -7.70 3.31 -7.08
N ASP A 66 -8.62 2.42 -7.44
CA ASP A 66 -8.30 1.20 -8.20
C ASP A 66 -9.02 1.15 -9.56
N PRO A 67 -8.74 2.10 -10.47
CA PRO A 67 -9.33 2.10 -11.79
C PRO A 67 -8.67 1.01 -12.66
N PRO A 68 -9.31 0.59 -13.76
CA PRO A 68 -8.70 -0.32 -14.73
C PRO A 68 -7.50 0.30 -15.47
N LEU A 69 -7.25 1.61 -15.33
CA LEU A 69 -6.17 2.34 -16.00
C LEU A 69 -4.90 2.42 -15.13
N PRO A 70 -3.68 2.38 -15.71
CA PRO A 70 -2.42 2.38 -14.97
C PRO A 70 -2.00 3.76 -14.43
N LEU A 71 -2.86 4.36 -13.61
CA LEU A 71 -2.71 5.74 -13.12
C LEU A 71 -1.83 5.85 -11.86
N PHE A 72 -1.24 4.76 -11.38
CA PHE A 72 -0.43 4.79 -10.16
C PHE A 72 0.91 5.51 -10.42
N ARG A 73 1.21 6.48 -9.56
CA ARG A 73 2.44 7.26 -9.60
C ARG A 73 3.54 6.58 -8.79
N LEU A 74 4.78 6.62 -9.28
CA LEU A 74 5.94 6.04 -8.60
C LEU A 74 6.11 6.61 -7.19
N GLU A 75 5.83 7.90 -7.05
CA GLU A 75 5.94 8.64 -5.79
C GLU A 75 4.95 8.10 -4.75
N THR A 76 3.77 7.62 -5.15
CA THR A 76 2.83 6.95 -4.24
C THR A 76 3.44 5.70 -3.62
N PHE A 77 4.12 4.87 -4.43
CA PHE A 77 4.80 3.68 -3.94
C PHE A 77 6.00 4.04 -3.06
N SER A 78 6.74 5.09 -3.42
CA SER A 78 7.88 5.59 -2.65
C SER A 78 7.49 6.07 -1.25
N HIS A 79 6.37 6.81 -1.13
CA HIS A 79 5.81 7.20 0.16
C HIS A 79 5.48 5.99 1.04
N PHE A 80 4.82 4.98 0.45
CA PHE A 80 4.49 3.76 1.16
C PHE A 80 5.73 2.98 1.62
N LEU A 81 6.70 2.75 0.72
CA LEU A 81 7.90 1.99 1.03
C LEU A 81 8.72 2.66 2.14
N SER A 82 8.87 3.98 2.09
CA SER A 82 9.60 4.75 3.12
C SER A 82 8.93 4.63 4.49
N PHE A 83 7.59 4.78 4.55
CA PHE A 83 6.82 4.61 5.78
C PHE A 83 6.90 3.17 6.32
N ALA A 84 6.76 2.18 5.44
CA ALA A 84 6.81 0.78 5.80
C ALA A 84 8.17 0.39 6.37
N GLU A 85 9.25 0.82 5.72
CA GLU A 85 10.63 0.56 6.13
C GLU A 85 10.95 1.22 7.48
N GLU A 86 10.56 2.49 7.69
CA GLU A 86 10.75 3.17 8.96
C GLU A 86 10.12 2.42 10.13
N HIS A 87 8.83 2.08 10.01
CA HIS A 87 8.08 1.48 11.11
C HIS A 87 8.41 0.01 11.34
N HIS A 88 8.61 -0.76 10.27
CA HIS A 88 9.01 -2.15 10.39
C HIS A 88 10.47 -2.26 10.87
N GLY A 89 11.36 -1.39 10.44
CA GLY A 89 12.77 -1.37 10.86
C GLY A 89 12.95 -1.06 12.34
N ARG A 90 12.04 -0.30 12.96
CA ARG A 90 11.99 -0.05 14.41
C ARG A 90 11.41 -1.20 15.24
N GLY A 91 11.07 -2.33 14.61
CA GLY A 91 10.48 -3.48 15.27
C GLY A 91 8.95 -3.43 15.42
N GLY A 92 8.30 -2.36 14.93
CA GLY A 92 6.84 -2.23 14.92
C GLY A 92 6.17 -3.18 13.93
N SER A 93 4.87 -3.39 14.11
CA SER A 93 4.03 -4.04 13.10
C SER A 93 3.50 -3.04 12.09
N LEU A 94 3.21 -3.52 10.88
CA LEU A 94 2.62 -2.73 9.80
C LEU A 94 1.30 -3.36 9.36
N LEU A 95 0.21 -2.59 9.40
CA LEU A 95 -1.06 -2.92 8.77
C LEU A 95 -1.22 -2.08 7.50
N VAL A 96 -1.46 -2.73 6.38
CA VAL A 96 -1.83 -2.08 5.12
C VAL A 96 -3.27 -2.46 4.79
N HIS A 97 -4.17 -1.49 4.69
CA HIS A 97 -5.57 -1.77 4.37
C HIS A 97 -6.12 -0.88 3.26
N CYS A 98 -7.15 -1.36 2.58
CA CYS A 98 -7.95 -0.59 1.63
C CYS A 98 -9.42 -1.00 1.81
N ASN A 99 -10.33 -0.58 0.92
CA ASN A 99 -11.76 -0.88 1.14
C ASN A 99 -12.07 -2.39 1.14
N GLN A 100 -11.58 -3.14 0.14
CA GLN A 100 -11.90 -4.57 -0.02
C GLN A 100 -10.76 -5.50 0.43
N GLY A 101 -9.54 -4.98 0.61
CA GLY A 101 -8.39 -5.81 0.94
C GLY A 101 -7.93 -6.76 -0.16
N GLU A 102 -8.33 -6.56 -1.43
CA GLU A 102 -8.05 -7.50 -2.54
C GLU A 102 -7.02 -6.99 -3.55
N SER A 103 -6.88 -5.68 -3.71
CA SER A 103 -6.05 -5.07 -4.76
C SER A 103 -5.02 -4.09 -4.18
N ARG A 104 -5.41 -2.84 -3.91
CA ARG A 104 -4.50 -1.77 -3.45
C ARG A 104 -3.62 -2.14 -2.26
N SER A 105 -4.22 -2.55 -1.13
CA SER A 105 -3.44 -2.90 0.07
C SER A 105 -2.56 -4.13 -0.10
N PRO A 106 -3.02 -5.27 -0.64
CA PRO A 106 -2.14 -6.40 -0.87
C PRO A 106 -1.06 -6.11 -1.92
N SER A 107 -1.30 -5.29 -2.94
CA SER A 107 -0.25 -4.87 -3.89
C SER A 107 0.87 -4.08 -3.22
N LEU A 108 0.55 -3.21 -2.26
CA LEU A 108 1.56 -2.50 -1.47
C LEU A 108 2.32 -3.46 -0.56
N ALA A 109 1.64 -4.37 0.13
CA ALA A 109 2.31 -5.38 0.97
C ALA A 109 3.23 -6.30 0.15
N LEU A 110 2.80 -6.74 -1.03
CA LEU A 110 3.62 -7.48 -2.00
C LEU A 110 4.87 -6.68 -2.35
N LEU A 111 4.72 -5.40 -2.69
CA LEU A 111 5.85 -4.54 -3.05
C LEU A 111 6.87 -4.44 -1.91
N PHE A 112 6.41 -4.26 -0.67
CA PHE A 112 7.30 -4.21 0.49
C PHE A 112 8.05 -5.53 0.71
N LEU A 113 7.37 -6.67 0.58
CA LEU A 113 8.00 -7.99 0.73
C LEU A 113 9.07 -8.23 -0.32
N ALA A 114 8.80 -7.86 -1.57
CA ALA A 114 9.71 -8.09 -2.69
C ALA A 114 10.90 -7.10 -2.70
N LYS A 115 10.65 -5.82 -2.43
CA LYS A 115 11.61 -4.73 -2.64
C LYS A 115 12.37 -4.28 -1.40
N ARG A 116 11.88 -4.59 -0.20
CA ARG A 116 12.53 -4.16 1.05
C ARG A 116 12.92 -5.32 1.93
N LEU A 117 12.00 -6.26 2.14
CA LEU A 117 12.26 -7.40 3.00
C LEU A 117 13.00 -8.54 2.30
N GLY A 118 12.96 -8.60 0.96
CA GLY A 118 13.51 -9.73 0.20
C GLY A 118 12.87 -11.08 0.55
N ALA A 119 11.64 -11.06 1.09
CA ALA A 119 10.95 -12.24 1.59
C ALA A 119 10.25 -13.06 0.49
N ILE A 120 10.09 -12.44 -0.69
CA ILE A 120 9.57 -13.07 -1.91
C ILE A 120 10.44 -12.61 -3.11
N PRO A 121 10.35 -13.28 -4.27
CA PRO A 121 11.09 -12.89 -5.47
C PRO A 121 10.87 -11.41 -5.84
N GLY A 122 11.96 -10.73 -6.19
CA GLY A 122 12.01 -9.28 -6.40
C GLY A 122 12.43 -8.86 -7.81
N GLU A 123 12.76 -9.81 -8.68
CA GLU A 123 13.28 -9.60 -10.03
C GLU A 123 12.23 -9.04 -11.00
N SER A 124 10.95 -9.38 -10.79
CA SER A 124 9.85 -8.90 -11.61
C SER A 124 8.53 -8.93 -10.86
N PHE A 125 7.58 -8.07 -11.26
CA PHE A 125 6.24 -8.09 -10.71
C PHE A 125 5.54 -9.45 -10.88
N PRO A 126 5.58 -10.14 -12.04
CA PRO A 126 4.96 -11.46 -12.19
C PRO A 126 5.52 -12.52 -11.23
N ALA A 127 6.84 -12.53 -10.98
CA ALA A 127 7.45 -13.46 -10.04
C ALA A 127 7.00 -13.17 -8.60
N ALA A 128 7.00 -11.90 -8.20
CA ALA A 128 6.50 -11.46 -6.90
C ALA A 128 5.00 -11.78 -6.72
N GLU A 129 4.18 -11.55 -7.75
CA GLU A 129 2.74 -11.88 -7.76
C GLU A 129 2.51 -13.37 -7.57
N ALA A 130 3.21 -14.22 -8.31
CA ALA A 130 3.07 -15.67 -8.19
C ALA A 130 3.39 -16.17 -6.78
N ALA A 131 4.46 -15.66 -6.15
CA ALA A 131 4.79 -15.99 -4.78
C ALA A 131 3.76 -15.43 -3.77
N PHE A 132 3.35 -14.18 -3.94
CA PHE A 132 2.48 -13.50 -2.98
C PHE A 132 1.06 -14.10 -2.92
N VAL A 133 0.52 -14.62 -4.03
CA VAL A 133 -0.78 -15.32 -4.03
C VAL A 133 -0.78 -16.51 -3.08
N THR A 134 0.37 -17.17 -2.85
CA THR A 134 0.48 -18.27 -1.88
C THR A 134 0.39 -17.80 -0.43
N LEU A 135 0.83 -16.56 -0.15
CA LEU A 135 0.75 -15.93 1.17
C LEU A 135 -0.62 -15.29 1.43
N TYR A 136 -1.27 -14.81 0.37
CA TYR A 136 -2.54 -14.09 0.44
C TYR A 136 -3.46 -14.43 -0.74
N ALA A 137 -4.22 -15.51 -0.59
CA ALA A 137 -5.10 -16.05 -1.65
C ALA A 137 -6.21 -15.08 -2.12
N LYS A 138 -6.53 -14.04 -1.35
CA LYS A 138 -7.48 -12.98 -1.74
C LYS A 138 -6.87 -11.96 -2.71
N TYR A 139 -5.58 -12.06 -3.03
CA TYR A 139 -4.93 -11.10 -3.92
C TYR A 139 -5.52 -11.19 -5.34
N ARG A 140 -6.22 -10.13 -5.72
CA ARG A 140 -6.89 -9.95 -7.01
C ARG A 140 -6.71 -8.50 -7.46
N PRO A 141 -5.49 -8.12 -7.90
CA PRO A 141 -5.21 -6.75 -8.28
C PRO A 141 -6.05 -6.32 -9.49
N GLY A 142 -6.53 -5.07 -9.47
CA GLY A 142 -7.14 -4.44 -10.64
C GLY A 142 -6.14 -4.35 -11.81
N GLN A 143 -6.66 -4.28 -13.04
CA GLN A 143 -5.79 -4.21 -14.23
C GLN A 143 -4.82 -3.01 -14.17
N GLY A 144 -5.28 -1.86 -13.69
CA GLY A 144 -4.47 -0.65 -13.62
C GLY A 144 -3.26 -0.77 -12.69
N ILE A 145 -3.44 -1.33 -11.48
CA ILE A 145 -2.31 -1.51 -10.56
C ILE A 145 -1.36 -2.60 -11.06
N ARG A 146 -1.89 -3.69 -11.62
CA ARG A 146 -1.11 -4.78 -12.22
C ARG A 146 -0.21 -4.27 -13.34
N GLN A 147 -0.77 -3.50 -14.27
CA GLN A 147 -0.02 -2.89 -15.37
C GLN A 147 0.99 -1.86 -14.85
N SER A 148 0.58 -0.99 -13.93
CA SER A 148 1.49 0.00 -13.34
C SER A 148 2.71 -0.64 -12.69
N LEU A 149 2.51 -1.69 -11.88
CA LEU A 149 3.60 -2.40 -11.22
C LEU A 149 4.47 -3.15 -12.22
N THR A 150 3.90 -3.72 -13.28
CA THR A 150 4.66 -4.38 -14.35
C THR A 150 5.58 -3.39 -15.07
N GLU A 151 5.06 -2.24 -15.48
CA GLU A 151 5.80 -1.24 -16.26
C GLU A 151 6.87 -0.52 -15.43
N LYS A 152 6.59 -0.31 -14.14
CA LYS A 152 7.41 0.53 -13.27
C LYS A 152 8.28 -0.26 -12.28
N TRP A 153 8.24 -1.60 -12.32
CA TRP A 153 8.91 -2.46 -11.34
C TRP A 153 10.40 -2.15 -11.16
N GLY A 154 11.11 -1.95 -12.28
CA GLY A 154 12.55 -1.68 -12.28
C GLY A 154 12.92 -0.26 -11.85
N LEU A 155 11.92 0.62 -11.66
CA LEU A 155 12.10 1.99 -11.16
C LEU A 155 11.80 2.11 -9.66
N LEU A 156 11.39 1.00 -9.03
CA LEU A 156 11.10 0.89 -7.62
C LEU A 156 12.30 0.20 -6.96
N ASP A 157 13.28 1.01 -6.56
CA ASP A 157 14.43 0.59 -5.77
C ASP A 157 14.11 0.57 -4.29
#